data_AF-A0A1H5C9Z8-F1
#
_entry.id   AF-A0A1H5C9Z8-F1
#
_cell.length_a   1.000
_cell.length_b   1.000
_cell.length_c   1.000
_cell.angle_alpha   90.00
_cell.angle_beta   90.00
_cell.angle_gamma   90.00
#
_symmetry.space_group_name_H-M   'P 1'
#
loop_
_entity.id
_entity.type
_entity.pdbx_description
1 polymer ?
#
loop_
_entity_poly.entity_id
_entity_poly.type
_entity_poly.pdbx_seq_one_letter_code
_entity_poly.pdbx_strand_id
1 'polypeptide(L)'
;MAVNRSRKARGARKRKRRMDSVEHDLTDEQWSALTEAWGGCAYCGATDKPLQRDCVQALSRGGRYTLDNIAPACGSCNASKCNDEVTGWLRRKRLDERAFLLRHIEIKTALALRFPA
;
A
#
# COMPACT_ATOMS: atom_id res chain seq x y z
N MET A 1 8.58 -33.62 4.33
CA MET A 1 9.61 -32.58 4.14
C MET A 1 9.82 -31.80 5.43
N ALA A 2 11.07 -31.50 5.81
CA ALA A 2 11.39 -30.73 7.01
C ALA A 2 10.93 -29.26 6.87
N VAL A 3 10.15 -28.76 7.83
CA VAL A 3 9.67 -27.38 7.81
C VAL A 3 10.82 -26.42 8.12
N ASN A 4 11.14 -25.50 7.20
CA ASN A 4 12.13 -24.45 7.44
C ASN A 4 11.68 -23.52 8.58
N ARG A 5 12.40 -23.54 9.71
CA ARG A 5 12.07 -22.79 10.94
C ARG A 5 12.76 -21.42 11.06
N SER A 6 13.47 -20.95 10.03
CA SER A 6 14.08 -19.62 10.06
C SER A 6 13.05 -18.51 10.30
N ARG A 7 13.48 -17.40 10.93
CA ARG A 7 12.62 -16.22 11.15
C ARG A 7 11.99 -15.72 9.84
N LYS A 8 12.76 -15.71 8.75
CA LYS A 8 12.30 -15.33 7.40
C LYS A 8 11.20 -16.26 6.91
N ALA A 9 11.39 -17.58 7.00
CA ALA A 9 10.39 -18.56 6.57
C ALA A 9 9.10 -18.46 7.41
N ARG A 10 9.21 -18.21 8.72
CA ARG A 10 8.05 -17.98 9.59
C ARG A 10 7.30 -16.71 9.18
N GLY A 11 8.01 -15.62 8.91
CA GLY A 11 7.43 -14.36 8.44
C GLY A 11 6.69 -14.52 7.11
N ALA A 12 7.31 -15.20 6.13
CA ALA A 12 6.70 -15.47 4.84
C ALA A 12 5.41 -16.28 4.96
N ARG A 13 5.40 -17.35 5.78
CA ARG A 13 4.18 -18.15 6.04
C ARG A 13 3.07 -17.32 6.69
N LYS A 14 3.42 -16.46 7.65
CA LYS A 14 2.45 -15.55 8.30
C LYS A 14 1.86 -14.56 7.30
N ARG A 15 2.70 -13.99 6.42
CA ARG A 15 2.24 -13.10 5.34
C ARG A 15 1.32 -13.82 4.36
N LYS A 16 1.72 -15.01 3.89
CA LYS A 16 0.91 -15.84 3.00
C LYS A 16 -0.46 -16.13 3.60
N ARG A 17 -0.52 -16.62 4.85
CA ARG A 17 -1.80 -16.88 5.52
C ARG A 17 -2.72 -15.66 5.62
N ARG A 18 -2.16 -14.45 5.75
CA ARG A 18 -2.95 -13.20 5.77
C ARG A 18 -3.48 -12.84 4.39
N MET A 19 -2.68 -13.06 3.36
CA MET A 19 -3.09 -12.88 1.96
C MET A 19 -4.20 -13.88 1.60
N ASP A 20 -4.03 -15.14 1.97
CA ASP A 20 -4.99 -16.20 1.66
C ASP A 20 -6.30 -16.07 2.48
N SER A 21 -6.33 -15.24 3.53
CA SER A 21 -7.50 -15.10 4.42
C SER A 21 -8.51 -14.04 3.97
N VAL A 22 -8.20 -13.33 2.88
CA VAL A 22 -8.86 -12.09 2.50
C VAL A 22 -8.96 -12.01 0.97
N GLU A 23 -10.10 -11.59 0.45
CA GLU A 23 -10.21 -11.21 -0.96
C GLU A 23 -9.38 -9.96 -1.26
N HIS A 24 -8.62 -10.04 -2.35
CA HIS A 24 -7.74 -9.00 -2.86
C HIS A 24 -8.21 -8.70 -4.28
N ASP A 25 -8.89 -7.56 -4.46
CA ASP A 25 -9.67 -7.25 -5.65
C ASP A 25 -9.08 -6.10 -6.50
N LEU A 26 -7.93 -5.55 -6.11
CA LEU A 26 -7.27 -4.51 -6.90
C LEU A 26 -6.85 -5.05 -8.28
N THR A 27 -7.53 -4.59 -9.32
CA THR A 27 -7.24 -4.96 -10.71
C THR A 27 -6.02 -4.20 -11.26
N ASP A 28 -5.45 -4.68 -12.36
CA ASP A 28 -4.33 -3.98 -13.02
C ASP A 28 -4.76 -2.63 -13.62
N GLU A 29 -6.02 -2.50 -14.06
CA GLU A 29 -6.60 -1.24 -14.56
C GLU A 29 -6.76 -0.22 -13.42
N GLN A 30 -7.29 -0.67 -12.27
CA GLN A 30 -7.37 0.14 -11.06
C GLN A 30 -6.00 0.57 -10.56
N TRP A 31 -5.02 -0.32 -10.60
CA TRP A 31 -3.63 -0.01 -10.26
C TRP A 31 -3.05 1.06 -11.19
N SER A 32 -3.27 0.93 -12.50
CA SER A 32 -2.80 1.90 -13.49
C SER A 32 -3.42 3.29 -13.25
N ALA A 33 -4.74 3.34 -13.00
CA ALA A 33 -5.44 4.57 -12.67
C ALA A 33 -4.95 5.20 -11.35
N LEU A 34 -4.64 4.39 -10.33
CA LEU A 34 -4.02 4.88 -9.09
C LEU A 34 -2.65 5.50 -9.36
N THR A 35 -1.78 4.81 -10.11
CA THR A 35 -0.43 5.32 -10.39
C THR A 35 -0.47 6.63 -11.17
N GLU A 36 -1.39 6.75 -12.12
CA GLU A 36 -1.62 7.97 -12.88
C GLU A 36 -2.15 9.11 -11.99
N ALA A 37 -3.17 8.86 -11.18
CA ALA A 37 -3.78 9.87 -10.31
C ALA A 37 -2.80 10.42 -9.26
N TRP A 38 -1.90 9.57 -8.75
CA TRP A 38 -0.84 10.00 -7.84
C TRP A 38 0.32 10.71 -8.56
N GLY A 39 0.59 10.36 -9.82
CA GLY A 39 1.65 10.95 -10.63
C GLY A 39 3.07 10.62 -10.14
N GLY A 40 3.23 9.61 -9.29
CA GLY A 40 4.51 9.24 -8.67
C GLY A 40 4.33 8.50 -7.35
N CYS A 41 5.41 8.40 -6.58
CA CYS A 41 5.36 7.86 -5.22
C CYS A 41 4.46 8.75 -4.35
N ALA A 42 3.41 8.16 -3.77
CA ALA A 42 2.43 8.83 -2.91
C ALA A 42 3.03 9.49 -1.66
N TYR A 43 4.27 9.12 -1.30
CA TYR A 43 4.94 9.60 -0.10
C TYR A 43 6.02 10.64 -0.39
N CYS A 44 6.95 10.34 -1.29
CA CYS A 44 8.10 11.21 -1.56
C CYS A 44 8.01 11.95 -2.89
N GLY A 45 6.95 11.75 -3.68
CA GLY A 45 6.73 12.39 -4.98
C GLY A 45 7.65 11.93 -6.11
N ALA A 46 8.56 10.98 -5.87
CA ALA A 46 9.50 10.51 -6.89
C ALA A 46 8.76 9.85 -8.06
N THR A 47 9.09 10.27 -9.28
CA THR A 47 8.50 9.80 -10.55
C THR A 47 9.46 8.94 -11.36
N ASP A 48 10.74 8.95 -11.00
CA ASP A 48 11.86 8.28 -11.65
C ASP A 48 12.11 6.85 -11.12
N LYS A 49 11.17 6.29 -10.34
CA LYS A 49 11.36 5.03 -9.62
C LYS A 49 10.20 4.07 -9.87
N PRO A 50 10.47 2.76 -9.97
CA PRO A 50 9.42 1.75 -9.99
C PRO A 50 8.51 1.86 -8.77
N LEU A 51 7.21 1.87 -9.02
CA LEU A 51 6.17 1.97 -7.99
C LEU A 51 5.69 0.57 -7.59
N GLN A 52 5.45 0.39 -6.31
CA GLN A 52 4.95 -0.83 -5.68
C GLN A 52 3.59 -0.54 -5.05
N ARG A 53 2.75 -1.57 -4.97
CA ARG A 53 1.47 -1.55 -4.24
C ARG A 53 1.75 -1.60 -2.74
N ASP A 54 1.64 -0.45 -2.07
CA ASP A 54 1.76 -0.36 -0.62
C ASP A 54 0.38 -0.18 0.02
N CYS A 55 0.16 -0.85 1.15
CA CYS A 55 -1.09 -0.78 1.87
C CYS A 55 -1.04 0.37 2.89
N VAL A 56 -1.94 1.34 2.75
CA VAL A 56 -2.13 2.47 3.67
C VAL A 56 -2.31 1.94 5.10
N GLN A 57 -3.34 1.12 5.32
CA GLN A 57 -3.46 0.24 6.48
C GLN A 57 -2.68 -1.06 6.23
N ALA A 58 -1.78 -1.44 7.14
CA ALA A 58 -0.93 -2.60 6.91
C ALA A 58 -1.74 -3.92 6.88
N LEU A 59 -1.35 -4.87 6.01
CA LEU A 59 -1.93 -6.23 5.97
C LEU A 59 -1.88 -6.92 7.35
N SER A 60 -0.87 -6.61 8.16
CA SER A 60 -0.75 -7.15 9.52
C SER A 60 -1.78 -6.65 10.51
N ARG A 61 -2.50 -5.58 10.15
CA ARG A 61 -3.48 -4.84 10.94
C ARG A 61 -4.88 -4.83 10.28
N GLY A 62 -5.10 -5.70 9.30
CA GLY A 62 -6.40 -5.87 8.64
C GLY A 62 -6.54 -5.19 7.28
N GLY A 63 -5.52 -4.47 6.80
CA GLY A 63 -5.54 -3.87 5.47
C GLY A 63 -5.56 -4.89 4.34
N ARG A 64 -6.13 -4.50 3.19
CA ARG A 64 -6.36 -5.36 2.02
C ARG A 64 -5.73 -4.76 0.76
N TYR A 65 -5.69 -5.54 -0.32
CA TYR A 65 -5.22 -5.03 -1.62
C TYR A 65 -6.46 -4.61 -2.41
N THR A 66 -6.99 -3.47 -2.03
CA THR A 66 -8.22 -2.87 -2.57
C THR A 66 -7.88 -1.50 -3.15
N LEU A 67 -8.72 -1.01 -4.06
CA LEU A 67 -8.60 0.31 -4.67
C LEU A 67 -8.45 1.44 -3.62
N ASP A 68 -9.10 1.27 -2.47
CA ASP A 68 -9.15 2.29 -1.44
C ASP A 68 -8.05 2.23 -0.38
N ASN A 69 -7.31 1.12 -0.29
CA ASN A 69 -6.26 0.92 0.70
C ASN A 69 -4.86 0.90 0.08
N ILE A 70 -4.74 0.87 -1.25
CA ILE A 70 -3.44 0.85 -1.93
C ILE A 70 -3.02 2.25 -2.35
N ALA A 71 -1.76 2.59 -2.04
CA ALA A 71 -1.07 3.75 -2.55
C ALA A 71 0.21 3.32 -3.32
N PRO A 72 0.55 3.98 -4.43
CA PRO A 72 1.79 3.70 -5.14
C PRO A 72 2.98 4.23 -4.35
N ALA A 73 3.96 3.37 -4.07
CA ALA A 73 5.15 3.74 -3.30
C ALA A 73 6.43 3.27 -3.97
N CYS A 74 7.48 4.11 -3.97
CA CYS A 74 8.80 3.66 -4.39
C CYS A 74 9.37 2.64 -3.38
N GLY A 75 10.32 1.81 -3.82
CA GLY A 75 10.87 0.73 -2.99
C GLY A 75 11.45 1.20 -1.65
N SER A 76 12.09 2.38 -1.60
CA SER A 76 12.65 2.92 -0.36
C SER A 76 11.58 3.36 0.64
N CYS A 77 10.51 4.00 0.19
CA CYS A 77 9.40 4.41 1.05
C CYS A 77 8.62 3.20 1.56
N ASN A 78 8.27 2.27 0.66
CA ASN A 78 7.56 1.05 1.02
C ASN A 78 8.36 0.21 2.05
N ALA A 79 9.66 0.02 1.81
CA ALA A 79 10.53 -0.67 2.76
C ALA A 79 10.64 0.07 4.11
N SER A 80 10.71 1.40 4.09
CA SER A 80 10.77 2.22 5.30
C SER A 80 9.48 2.19 6.12
N LYS A 81 8.31 2.10 5.47
CA LYS A 81 7.00 1.98 6.13
C LYS A 81 6.78 0.59 6.69
N CYS A 82 7.16 -0.43 5.94
CA CYS A 82 7.04 -1.83 6.33
C CYS A 82 5.61 -2.18 6.79
N ASN A 83 5.41 -2.45 8.08
CA ASN A 83 4.12 -2.81 8.68
C ASN A 83 3.56 -1.71 9.59
N ASP A 84 4.14 -0.52 9.54
CA ASP A 84 3.63 0.65 10.27
C ASP A 84 2.38 1.20 9.58
N GLU A 85 1.49 1.74 10.41
CA GLU A 85 0.34 2.51 9.93
C GLU A 85 0.83 3.82 9.29
N VAL A 86 0.20 4.20 8.17
CA VAL A 86 0.68 5.30 7.33
C VAL A 86 0.87 6.60 8.12
N THR A 87 -0.08 6.97 8.99
CA THR A 87 -0.06 8.24 9.71
C THR A 87 1.08 8.31 10.72
N GLY A 88 1.28 7.23 11.49
CA GLY A 88 2.40 7.12 12.41
C GLY A 88 3.76 7.12 11.69
N TRP A 89 3.84 6.49 10.52
CA TRP A 89 5.04 6.50 9.70
C TRP A 89 5.33 7.88 9.09
N LEU A 90 4.32 8.55 8.52
CA LEU A 90 4.44 9.91 7.96
C LEU A 90 4.96 10.90 9.01
N ARG A 91 4.38 10.90 10.22
CA ARG A 91 4.85 11.74 11.33
C ARG A 91 6.31 11.48 11.69
N ARG A 92 6.71 10.22 11.80
CA ARG A 92 8.11 9.84 12.09
C ARG A 92 9.07 10.23 10.95
N LYS A 93 8.62 10.19 9.70
CA LYS A 93 9.38 10.65 8.53
C LYS A 93 9.35 12.17 8.33
N ARG A 94 8.57 12.89 9.15
CA ARG A 94 8.32 14.34 9.01
C ARG A 94 7.75 14.70 7.63
N LEU A 95 6.93 13.81 7.07
CA LEU A 95 6.17 14.06 5.85
C LEU A 95 4.82 14.67 6.22
N ASP A 96 4.22 15.39 5.28
CA ASP A 96 2.93 16.06 5.49
C ASP A 96 1.78 15.04 5.51
N GLU A 97 1.38 14.64 6.71
CA GLU A 97 0.26 13.73 6.94
C GLU A 97 -1.05 14.28 6.40
N ARG A 98 -1.31 15.58 6.59
CA ARG A 98 -2.58 16.20 6.19
C ARG A 98 -2.71 16.20 4.67
N ALA A 99 -1.66 16.63 3.98
CA ALA A 99 -1.64 16.64 2.51
C ALA A 99 -1.85 15.23 1.95
N PHE A 100 -1.19 14.21 2.52
CA PHE A 100 -1.38 12.82 2.12
C PHE A 100 -2.84 12.37 2.29
N LEU A 101 -3.44 12.59 3.46
CA LEU A 101 -4.79 12.12 3.76
C LEU A 101 -5.84 12.81 2.88
N LEU A 102 -5.71 14.11 2.65
CA LEU A 102 -6.61 14.85 1.76
C LEU A 102 -6.52 14.31 0.33
N ARG A 103 -5.30 14.19 -0.22
CA ARG A 103 -5.11 13.67 -1.57
C ARG A 103 -5.55 12.21 -1.71
N HIS A 104 -5.36 11.39 -0.68
CA HIS A 104 -5.83 10.02 -0.66
C HIS A 104 -7.36 9.94 -0.74
N ILE A 105 -8.08 10.79 0.00
CA ILE A 105 -9.55 10.89 -0.07
C ILE A 105 -10.02 11.36 -1.44
N GLU A 106 -9.39 12.41 -2.00
CA GLU A 106 -9.71 12.93 -3.32
C GLU A 106 -9.59 11.85 -4.40
N ILE A 107 -8.45 11.16 -4.46
CA ILE A 107 -8.18 10.12 -5.44
C ILE A 107 -9.12 8.92 -5.23
N LYS A 108 -9.29 8.46 -3.99
CA LYS A 108 -10.20 7.35 -3.68
C LYS A 108 -11.62 7.67 -4.15
N THR A 109 -12.10 8.89 -3.88
CA THR A 109 -13.46 9.31 -4.25
C THR A 109 -13.61 9.37 -5.77
N ALA A 110 -12.65 9.95 -6.47
CA ALA A 110 -12.65 10.02 -7.94
C ALA A 110 -12.61 8.63 -8.60
N LEU A 111 -11.78 7.73 -8.08
CA LEU A 111 -11.65 6.38 -8.65
C LEU A 111 -12.83 5.48 -8.29
N ALA A 112 -13.49 5.67 -7.15
CA ALA A 112 -14.72 4.95 -6.81
C ALA A 112 -15.87 5.30 -7.78
N LEU A 113 -15.93 6.52 -8.31
CA LEU A 113 -16.89 6.90 -9.34
C LEU A 113 -16.58 6.24 -10.69
N ARG A 114 -15.29 6.05 -11.00
CA ARG A 114 -14.82 5.43 -12.25
C ARG A 114 -14.95 3.90 -12.23
N PHE A 115 -14.72 3.27 -11.08
CA PHE A 115 -14.75 1.83 -10.87
C PHE A 115 -15.78 1.47 -9.81
N PRO A 116 -17.09 1.53 -10.14
CA PRO A 116 -18.14 1.07 -9.23
C PRO A 116 -17.96 -0.43 -8.95
N ALA A 117 -18.30 -0.83 -7.72
CA ALA A 117 -18.24 -2.21 -7.26
C ALA A 117 -19.31 -3.11 -7.90
#